data_AF-A0A536UV60-F1
#
_entry.id   AF-A0A536UV60-F1
#
_cell.length_a   1.000
_cell.length_b   1.000
_cell.length_c   1.000
_cell.angle_alpha   90.00
_cell.angle_beta   90.00
_cell.angle_gamma   90.00
#
_symmetry.space_group_name_H-M   'P 1'
#
loop_
_entity.id
_entity.type
_entity.pdbx_description
1 polymer ?
#
loop_
_entity_poly.entity_id
_entity_poly.type
_entity_poly.pdbx_seq_one_letter_code
_entity_poly.pdbx_strand_id
1 'polypeptide(L)'
;MLETHVDDESRRTAALALWRYGNDYLKAAQGLCDHVRITCNESQAHYHLAAQGIEFALKSFLRAKGVTPGDLNARIGHSLLDALQEALARDLP
;
A
#
# COMPACT_ATOMS: atom_id res chain seq x y z
N MET A 1 -18.49 -31.94 -15.19
CA MET A 1 -18.62 -30.55 -14.71
C MET A 1 -17.23 -30.10 -14.30
N LEU A 2 -16.59 -29.24 -15.08
CA LEU A 2 -15.38 -28.55 -14.62
C LEU A 2 -15.85 -27.49 -13.64
N GLU A 3 -15.63 -27.71 -12.35
CA GLU A 3 -15.66 -26.63 -11.37
C GLU A 3 -14.48 -25.71 -11.71
N THR A 4 -14.77 -24.64 -12.44
CA THR A 4 -13.86 -23.50 -12.54
C THR A 4 -13.70 -22.96 -11.13
N HIS A 5 -12.61 -23.39 -10.48
CA HIS A 5 -12.07 -22.76 -9.29
C HIS A 5 -11.74 -21.32 -9.69
N VAL A 6 -12.72 -20.42 -9.60
CA VAL A 6 -12.49 -18.98 -9.65
C VAL A 6 -11.69 -18.71 -8.40
N ASP A 7 -10.37 -18.76 -8.55
CA ASP A 7 -9.39 -18.39 -7.55
C ASP A 7 -9.78 -16.96 -7.13
N ASP A 8 -10.47 -16.84 -5.99
CA ASP A 8 -11.06 -15.58 -5.56
C ASP A 8 -9.91 -14.65 -5.16
N GLU A 9 -9.43 -13.91 -6.16
CA GLU A 9 -8.34 -12.94 -6.05
C GLU A 9 -8.62 -11.92 -4.93
N SER A 10 -9.91 -11.69 -4.60
CA SER A 10 -10.37 -10.90 -3.45
C SER A 10 -9.84 -11.40 -2.11
N ARG A 11 -9.57 -12.71 -1.97
CA ARG A 11 -9.02 -13.34 -0.77
C ARG A 11 -7.50 -13.33 -0.72
N ARG A 12 -6.81 -13.18 -1.85
CA ARG A 12 -5.34 -13.24 -1.92
C ARG A 12 -4.66 -12.00 -1.32
N THR A 13 -5.31 -10.83 -1.38
CA THR A 13 -4.81 -9.59 -0.80
C THR A 13 -5.75 -9.06 0.28
N ALA A 14 -5.59 -9.57 1.50
CA ALA A 14 -6.33 -9.12 2.67
C ALA A 14 -5.86 -7.74 3.16
N ALA A 15 -6.78 -6.93 3.71
CA ALA A 15 -6.46 -5.63 4.31
C ALA A 15 -5.29 -5.72 5.31
N LEU A 16 -5.33 -6.72 6.20
CA LEU A 16 -4.28 -6.96 7.18
C LEU A 16 -2.89 -7.22 6.56
N ALA A 17 -2.83 -7.87 5.40
CA ALA A 17 -1.56 -8.12 4.72
C ALA A 17 -0.96 -6.81 4.20
N LEU A 18 -1.78 -5.95 3.58
CA LEU A 18 -1.35 -4.62 3.13
C LEU A 18 -0.89 -3.76 4.30
N TRP A 19 -1.61 -3.79 5.43
CA TRP A 19 -1.19 -3.08 6.64
C TRP A 19 0.20 -3.52 7.13
N ARG A 20 0.45 -4.84 7.16
CA ARG A 20 1.75 -5.39 7.56
C ARG A 20 2.86 -4.94 6.63
N TYR A 21 2.64 -5.00 5.31
CA TYR A 21 3.61 -4.48 4.34
C TYR A 21 3.86 -2.99 4.55
N GLY A 22 2.82 -2.17 4.68
CA GLY A 22 3.00 -0.73 4.92
C GLY A 22 3.87 -0.44 6.15
N ASN A 23 3.62 -1.15 7.25
CA ASN A 23 4.41 -1.02 8.48
C ASN A 23 5.87 -1.48 8.29
N ASP A 24 6.12 -2.56 7.56
CA ASP A 24 7.49 -3.06 7.31
C ASP A 24 8.28 -2.09 6.42
N TYR A 25 7.64 -1.49 5.41
CA TYR A 25 8.24 -0.45 4.57
C TYR A 25 8.58 0.81 5.36
N LEU A 26 7.70 1.27 6.26
CA LEU A 26 7.96 2.43 7.12
C LEU A 26 9.10 2.17 8.11
N LYS A 27 9.16 0.97 8.69
CA LYS A 27 10.30 0.56 9.54
C LYS A 27 11.61 0.54 8.77
N ALA A 28 11.61 0.03 7.54
CA ALA A 28 12.79 0.03 6.69
C ALA A 28 13.24 1.46 6.33
N ALA A 29 12.29 2.34 5.98
CA ALA A 29 12.56 3.76 5.72
C ALA A 29 13.22 4.44 6.93
N GLN A 30 12.66 4.23 8.14
CA GLN A 30 13.21 4.76 9.38
C GLN A 30 14.62 4.22 9.65
N GLY A 31 14.82 2.91 9.50
CA GLY A 31 16.13 2.28 9.68
C GLY A 31 17.20 2.87 8.76
N LEU A 32 16.85 3.19 7.50
CA LEU A 32 17.77 3.84 6.56
C LEU A 32 18.12 5.27 6.98
N CYS A 33 17.16 6.05 7.48
CA CYS A 33 17.42 7.39 8.01
C CYS A 33 18.39 7.37 9.20
N ASP A 34 18.26 6.38 10.08
CA ASP A 34 19.05 6.29 11.31
C ASP A 34 20.48 5.75 11.08
N HIS A 35 20.67 4.87 10.09
CA HIS A 35 21.93 4.12 9.89
C HIS A 35 22.73 4.58 8.68
N VAL A 36 22.12 5.25 7.72
CA VAL A 36 22.78 5.64 6.48
C VAL A 36 22.82 7.15 6.40
N ARG A 37 23.99 7.73 6.70
CA ARG A 37 24.33 9.06 6.17
C ARG A 37 24.48 8.93 4.67
N ILE A 38 23.35 8.93 3.97
CA ILE A 38 23.30 8.91 2.52
C ILE A 38 23.98 10.21 2.04
N THR A 39 25.25 10.10 1.66
CA THR A 39 26.06 11.21 1.12
C THR A 39 25.64 11.60 -0.29
N CYS A 40 24.84 10.75 -0.96
CA CYS A 40 24.33 11.01 -2.28
C CYS A 40 22.93 11.64 -2.20
N ASN A 41 22.82 12.95 -2.47
CA ASN A 41 21.56 13.70 -2.51
C ASN A 41 20.50 13.08 -3.47
N GLU A 42 20.92 12.14 -4.33
CA GLU A 42 20.09 11.44 -5.31
C GLU A 42 19.44 10.17 -4.76
N SER A 43 19.92 9.61 -3.64
CA SER A 43 19.34 8.39 -3.08
C SER A 43 18.07 8.73 -2.29
N GLN A 44 16.96 8.68 -3.01
CA GLN A 44 15.60 8.87 -2.51
C GLN A 44 15.01 7.59 -1.91
N ALA A 45 15.84 6.58 -1.59
CA ALA A 45 15.37 5.25 -1.18
C ALA A 45 14.46 5.30 0.07
N HIS A 46 14.83 6.09 1.09
CA HIS A 46 14.01 6.24 2.30
C HIS A 46 12.67 6.95 2.00
N TYR A 47 12.68 7.98 1.14
CA TYR A 47 11.43 8.64 0.70
C TYR A 47 10.55 7.70 -0.13
N HIS A 48 11.13 6.89 -1.02
CA HIS A 48 10.41 5.91 -1.80
C HIS A 48 9.78 4.82 -0.91
N LEU A 49 10.53 4.30 0.05
CA LEU A 49 10.02 3.32 1.01
C LEU A 49 8.92 3.91 1.89
N ALA A 50 9.08 5.16 2.33
CA ALA A 50 8.04 5.87 3.07
C ALA A 50 6.77 6.04 2.22
N ALA A 51 6.91 6.44 0.95
CA ALA A 51 5.81 6.57 0.00
C ALA A 51 5.08 5.22 -0.20
N GLN A 52 5.80 4.13 -0.46
CA GLN A 52 5.20 2.79 -0.57
C GLN A 52 4.52 2.35 0.73
N GLY A 53 5.12 2.67 1.89
CA GLY A 53 4.53 2.42 3.20
C GLY A 53 3.17 3.09 3.37
N ILE A 54 3.07 4.38 3.01
CA ILE A 54 1.84 5.16 3.03
C ILE A 54 0.82 4.59 2.03
N GLU A 55 1.25 4.24 0.81
CA GLU A 55 0.39 3.63 -0.22
C GLU A 55 -0.28 2.36 0.30
N PHE A 56 0.50 1.45 0.91
CA PHE A 56 -0.01 0.21 1.48
C PHE A 56 -0.97 0.45 2.64
N ALA A 57 -0.71 1.44 3.50
CA ALA A 57 -1.61 1.80 4.59
C ALA A 57 -2.97 2.31 4.08
N LEU A 58 -2.96 3.19 3.07
CA LEU A 58 -4.18 3.69 2.43
C LEU A 58 -4.94 2.56 1.74
N LYS A 59 -4.25 1.72 0.95
CA LYS A 59 -4.86 0.56 0.29
C LYS A 59 -5.42 -0.46 1.28
N SER A 60 -4.78 -0.64 2.44
CA SER A 60 -5.29 -1.47 3.54
C SER A 60 -6.63 -0.95 4.05
N PHE A 61 -6.71 0.36 4.33
CA PHE A 61 -7.96 0.99 4.75
C PHE A 61 -9.06 0.81 3.69
N LEU A 62 -8.73 1.03 2.42
CA LEU A 62 -9.65 0.85 1.30
C LEU A 62 -10.12 -0.60 1.16
N ARG A 63 -9.23 -1.59 1.32
CA ARG A 63 -9.63 -3.01 1.41
C ARG A 63 -10.60 -3.25 2.56
N ALA A 64 -10.33 -2.69 3.74
CA ALA A 64 -11.20 -2.82 4.91
C ALA A 64 -12.58 -2.18 4.69
N LYS A 65 -12.67 -1.15 3.84
CA LYS A 65 -13.91 -0.51 3.36
C LYS A 65 -14.56 -1.21 2.16
N GLY A 66 -14.05 -2.38 1.76
CA GLY A 66 -14.66 -3.23 0.72
C GLY A 66 -14.19 -2.95 -0.71
N VAL A 67 -13.21 -2.07 -0.94
CA VAL A 67 -12.64 -1.87 -2.30
C VAL A 67 -11.95 -3.15 -2.76
N THR A 68 -12.20 -3.61 -3.99
CA THR A 68 -11.63 -4.88 -4.47
C THR A 68 -10.15 -4.73 -4.85
N PRO A 69 -9.34 -5.82 -4.83
CA PRO A 69 -7.96 -5.75 -5.32
C PRO A 69 -7.86 -5.27 -6.78
N GLY A 70 -8.83 -5.62 -7.63
CA GLY A 70 -8.91 -5.14 -9.01
C GLY A 70 -9.06 -3.63 -9.09
N ASP A 71 -9.96 -3.04 -8.29
CA ASP A 71 -10.15 -1.59 -8.24
C ASP A 71 -8.91 -0.86 -7.70
N LEU A 72 -8.26 -1.44 -6.68
CA LEU A 72 -7.00 -0.88 -6.15
C LEU A 72 -5.91 -0.83 -7.21
N ASN A 73 -5.82 -1.85 -8.07
CA ASN A 73 -4.77 -1.91 -9.08
C ASN A 73 -5.10 -1.05 -10.31
N ALA A 74 -6.32 -1.20 -10.85
CA ALA A 74 -6.70 -0.56 -12.10
C ALA A 74 -7.04 0.92 -11.96
N ARG A 75 -7.63 1.33 -10.82
CA ARG A 75 -8.15 2.69 -10.64
C ARG A 75 -7.24 3.56 -9.78
N ILE A 76 -6.60 2.97 -8.76
CA ILE A 76 -5.74 3.71 -7.82
C ILE A 76 -4.27 3.55 -8.17
N GLY A 77 -3.86 2.35 -8.64
CA GLY A 77 -2.49 2.09 -9.05
C GLY A 77 -1.50 2.44 -7.94
N HIS A 78 -0.43 3.16 -8.27
CA HIS A 78 0.61 3.61 -7.32
C HIS A 78 0.50 5.10 -6.95
N SER A 79 -0.63 5.73 -7.25
CA SER A 79 -0.84 7.14 -6.95
C SER A 79 -1.23 7.33 -5.50
N LEU A 80 -0.35 7.96 -4.72
CA LEU A 80 -0.64 8.34 -3.34
C LEU A 80 -1.80 9.33 -3.24
N LEU A 81 -1.90 10.26 -4.19
CA LEU A 81 -2.97 11.25 -4.21
C LEU A 81 -4.32 10.58 -4.43
N ASP A 82 -4.42 9.68 -5.40
CA ASP A 82 -5.68 8.98 -5.71
C ASP A 82 -6.08 8.04 -4.56
N ALA A 83 -5.10 7.36 -3.94
CA ALA A 83 -5.33 6.52 -2.77
C ALA A 83 -5.85 7.33 -1.59
N LEU A 84 -5.29 8.52 -1.35
CA LEU A 84 -5.72 9.42 -0.28
C LEU A 84 -7.11 10.00 -0.56
N GLN A 85 -7.37 10.47 -1.76
CA GLN A 85 -8.66 11.03 -2.15
C GLN A 85 -9.77 9.98 -2.02
N GLU A 86 -9.55 8.75 -2.49
CA GLU A 86 -10.51 7.67 -2.32
C GLU A 86 -10.72 7.30 -0.84
N ALA A 87 -9.65 7.34 -0.03
CA ALA A 87 -9.76 7.06 1.40
C ALA A 87 -10.56 8.14 2.13
N LEU A 88 -10.31 9.43 1.83
CA LEU A 88 -11.08 10.56 2.36
C LEU A 88 -12.55 10.49 1.94
N ALA A 89 -12.83 10.11 0.70
CA ALA A 89 -14.19 9.89 0.21
C ALA A 89 -14.93 8.73 0.91
N ARG A 90 -14.22 7.92 1.70
CA ARG A 90 -14.72 6.76 2.47
C ARG A 90 -14.57 6.95 3.97
N ASP A 91 -14.51 8.20 4.42
CA ASP A 91 -14.44 8.60 5.82
C ASP A 91 -13.17 8.11 6.52
N LEU A 92 -12.01 8.29 5.88
CA LEU A 92 -10.75 8.26 6.60
C LEU A 92 -10.77 9.39 7.65
N PRO A 93 -10.55 9.09 8.95
CA PRO A 93 -10.68 10.05 10.03
C PRO A 93 -9.60 11.14 10.02
#